data_AF-A0A7V4UFW6-F1
#
_entry.id   AF-A0A7V4UFW6-F1
#
_cell.length_a   1.000
_cell.length_b   1.000
_cell.length_c   1.000
_cell.angle_alpha   90.00
_cell.angle_beta   90.00
_cell.angle_gamma   90.00
#
_symmetry.space_group_name_H-M   'P 1'
#
loop_
_entity.id
_entity.type
_entity.pdbx_description
1 polymer ?
#
loop_
_entity_poly.entity_id
_entity_poly.type
_entity_poly.pdbx_seq_one_letter_code
_entity_poly.pdbx_strand_id
1 'polypeptide(L)'
;MNFSGASLMAALFAVCTALFWGTYGPLLQKGHHFMESGRLRPFICVGFAYLLVAIIGPIVVMYATGMEKGQGLQSGWTTRGILWSTLAGGVGALGAFTLIMAINYGGPPSTIYVMPIVFGCAPIVSTFTSMYFNKMLGQISPFFAAGLILVAAGAITILVTAPRPRPASHSAKPAAVEPAKS
;
A
#
# COMPACT_ATOMS: atom_id res chain seq x y z
N MET A 1 0.74 2.80 -29.40
CA MET A 1 0.69 3.39 -28.04
C MET A 1 1.91 4.27 -27.89
N ASN A 2 1.77 5.58 -28.02
CA ASN A 2 2.91 6.49 -27.88
C ASN A 2 3.12 6.79 -26.39
N PHE A 3 4.10 6.13 -25.76
CA PHE A 3 4.68 6.52 -24.46
C PHE A 3 5.48 7.84 -24.56
N SER A 4 5.17 8.70 -25.54
CA SER A 4 5.96 9.85 -26.00
C SER A 4 6.22 10.92 -24.94
N GLY A 5 5.58 10.84 -23.76
CA GLY A 5 5.83 11.75 -22.63
C GLY A 5 6.16 11.04 -21.31
N ALA A 6 6.09 9.71 -21.23
CA ALA A 6 6.45 8.97 -20.03
C ALA A 6 7.93 8.60 -20.12
N SER A 7 8.77 9.17 -19.25
CA SER A 7 10.18 8.76 -19.21
C SER A 7 10.24 7.26 -18.86
N LEU A 8 11.04 6.49 -19.59
CA LEU A 8 11.25 5.06 -19.34
C LEU A 8 11.59 4.81 -17.86
N MET A 9 12.36 5.72 -17.26
CA MET A 9 12.68 5.69 -15.83
C MET A 9 11.44 5.87 -14.94
N ALA A 10 10.54 6.80 -15.23
CA ALA A 10 9.30 6.93 -14.46
C ALA A 10 8.45 5.66 -14.53
N ALA A 11 8.34 5.04 -15.71
CA ALA A 11 7.63 3.77 -15.86
C ALA A 11 8.29 2.64 -15.04
N LEU A 12 9.62 2.55 -15.06
CA LEU A 12 10.37 1.57 -14.27
C LEU A 12 10.15 1.77 -12.76
N PHE A 13 10.26 3.00 -12.24
CA PHE A 13 10.01 3.28 -10.83
C PHE A 13 8.55 3.06 -10.42
N ALA A 14 7.60 3.31 -11.32
CA ALA A 14 6.19 3.00 -11.07
C ALA A 14 5.97 1.48 -10.94
N VAL A 15 6.60 0.67 -11.80
CA VAL A 15 6.57 -0.80 -11.70
C VAL A 15 7.22 -1.27 -10.40
N CYS A 16 8.40 -0.74 -10.03
CA CYS A 16 9.03 -1.05 -8.75
C CYS A 16 8.12 -0.71 -7.56
N THR A 17 7.43 0.44 -7.62
CA THR A 17 6.47 0.84 -6.60
C THR A 17 5.33 -0.16 -6.48
N ALA A 18 4.77 -0.60 -7.61
CA ALA A 18 3.72 -1.63 -7.63
C ALA A 18 4.21 -2.97 -7.06
N LEU A 19 5.46 -3.36 -7.33
CA LEU A 19 6.06 -4.58 -6.79
C LEU A 19 6.23 -4.51 -5.26
N PHE A 20 6.78 -3.40 -4.74
CA PHE A 20 6.97 -3.25 -3.29
C PHE A 20 5.64 -3.18 -2.53
N TRP A 21 4.67 -2.41 -3.04
CA TRP A 21 3.34 -2.34 -2.42
C TRP A 21 2.53 -3.63 -2.59
N GLY A 22 2.67 -4.34 -3.71
CA GLY A 22 2.02 -5.63 -3.94
C GLY A 22 2.55 -6.73 -3.02
N THR A 23 3.85 -6.73 -2.72
CA THR A 23 4.48 -7.70 -1.81
C THR A 23 4.33 -7.33 -0.33
N TYR A 24 4.07 -6.05 -0.02
CA TYR A 24 3.90 -5.54 1.34
C TYR A 24 2.85 -6.32 2.15
N GLY A 25 1.65 -6.53 1.61
CA GLY A 25 0.56 -7.19 2.33
C GLY A 25 0.93 -8.61 2.81
N PRO A 26 1.37 -9.51 1.92
CA PRO A 26 1.84 -10.86 2.30
C PRO A 26 3.02 -10.86 3.28
N LEU A 27 4.00 -9.97 3.11
CA LEU A 27 5.13 -9.86 4.05
C LEU A 27 4.66 -9.42 5.44
N LEU A 28 3.71 -8.47 5.49
CA LEU A 28 3.15 -8.00 6.74
C LEU A 28 2.34 -9.08 7.45
N GLN A 29 1.55 -9.88 6.71
CA GLN A 29 0.89 -11.07 7.25
C GLN A 29 1.88 -12.04 7.91
N LYS A 30 3.02 -12.28 7.25
CA LYS A 30 4.06 -13.14 7.80
C LYS A 30 4.65 -12.53 9.08
N GLY A 31 4.88 -11.22 9.11
CA GLY A 31 5.29 -10.49 10.32
C GLY A 31 4.29 -10.63 11.47
N HIS A 32 2.98 -10.45 11.18
CA HIS A 32 1.91 -10.65 12.17
C HIS A 32 1.89 -12.08 12.71
N HIS A 33 2.05 -13.07 11.85
CA HIS A 33 2.07 -14.49 12.26
C HIS A 33 3.19 -14.77 13.26
N PHE A 34 4.41 -14.24 13.04
CA PHE A 34 5.52 -14.43 13.96
C PHE A 34 5.45 -13.58 15.23
N MET A 35 4.56 -12.59 15.28
CA MET A 35 4.41 -11.70 16.44
C MET A 35 3.19 -12.04 17.31
N GLU A 36 2.45 -13.12 17.01
CA GLU A 36 1.31 -13.70 17.74
C GLU A 36 0.35 -12.69 18.40
N SER A 37 0.69 -12.18 19.58
CA SER A 37 -0.09 -11.25 20.41
C SER A 37 0.11 -9.77 20.07
N GLY A 38 1.20 -9.41 19.38
CA GLY A 38 1.60 -8.04 19.12
C GLY A 38 0.94 -7.41 17.89
N ARG A 39 -0.38 -7.20 17.90
CA ARG A 39 -1.15 -6.66 16.75
C ARG A 39 -0.62 -5.33 16.18
N LEU A 40 -0.02 -4.48 17.02
CA LEU A 40 0.56 -3.19 16.60
C LEU A 40 2.08 -3.20 16.47
N ARG A 41 2.77 -4.27 16.89
CA ARG A 41 4.24 -4.36 16.82
C ARG A 41 4.75 -4.32 15.37
N PRO A 42 4.12 -4.99 14.38
CA PRO A 42 4.49 -4.84 12.98
C PRO A 42 4.39 -3.40 12.48
N PHE A 43 3.42 -2.62 12.96
CA PHE A 43 3.31 -1.20 12.55
C PHE A 43 4.47 -0.36 13.06
N ILE A 44 4.97 -0.65 14.28
CA ILE A 44 6.17 0.02 14.80
C ILE A 44 7.36 -0.28 13.89
N CYS A 45 7.53 -1.54 13.45
CA CYS A 45 8.58 -1.91 12.50
C CYS A 45 8.42 -1.20 11.14
N VAL A 46 7.19 -1.06 10.63
CA VAL A 46 6.89 -0.28 9.41
C VAL A 46 7.26 1.19 9.61
N GLY A 47 6.94 1.77 10.77
CA GLY A 47 7.30 3.15 11.11
C GLY A 47 8.81 3.38 11.13
N PHE A 48 9.58 2.47 11.72
CA PHE A 48 11.04 2.53 11.67
C PHE A 48 11.58 2.43 10.25
N ALA A 49 11.05 1.52 9.43
CA ALA A 49 11.43 1.42 8.02
C ALA A 49 11.12 2.71 7.25
N TYR A 50 9.96 3.32 7.50
CA TYR A 50 9.57 4.59 6.88
C TYR A 50 10.51 5.73 7.28
N LEU A 51 10.86 5.85 8.56
CA LEU A 51 11.81 6.85 9.03
C LEU A 51 13.18 6.68 8.35
N LEU A 52 13.67 5.44 8.29
CA LEU A 52 14.95 5.13 7.68
C LEU A 52 14.96 5.48 6.18
N VAL A 53 13.99 4.97 5.42
CA VAL A 53 13.95 5.12 3.95
C VAL A 53 13.58 6.55 3.56
N ALA A 54 12.64 7.19 4.25
CA ALA A 54 12.20 8.55 3.91
C ALA A 54 13.24 9.63 4.23
N ILE A 55 14.17 9.37 5.16
CA ILE A 55 15.27 10.30 5.47
C ILE A 55 16.52 9.93 4.67
N ILE A 56 17.00 8.69 4.81
CA ILE A 56 18.29 8.28 4.23
C ILE A 56 18.20 8.12 2.71
N GLY A 57 17.10 7.56 2.20
CA GLY A 57 16.89 7.33 0.78
C GLY A 57 17.08 8.57 -0.10
N PRO A 58 16.31 9.66 0.10
CA PRO A 58 16.47 10.87 -0.70
C PRO A 58 17.86 11.50 -0.53
N ILE A 59 18.42 11.52 0.69
CA ILE A 59 19.78 12.04 0.92
C ILE A 59 20.81 11.29 0.07
N VAL A 60 20.79 9.95 0.09
CA VAL A 60 21.71 9.12 -0.69
C VAL A 60 21.52 9.37 -2.19
N VAL A 61 20.28 9.42 -2.68
CA VAL A 61 20.01 9.69 -4.10
C VAL A 61 20.51 11.07 -4.51
N MET A 62 20.28 12.11 -3.70
CA MET A 62 20.76 13.47 -3.94
C MET A 62 22.28 13.50 -4.08
N TYR A 63 23.02 12.86 -3.15
CA TYR A 63 24.48 12.82 -3.19
C TYR A 63 25.04 11.93 -4.31
N ALA A 64 24.43 10.79 -4.59
CA ALA A 64 24.96 9.81 -5.54
C ALA A 64 24.66 10.17 -7.01
N THR A 65 23.52 10.80 -7.28
CA THR A 65 23.08 11.09 -8.66
C THR A 65 23.19 12.55 -9.05
N GLY A 66 23.37 13.45 -8.07
CA GLY A 66 23.35 14.89 -8.30
C GLY A 66 22.03 15.38 -8.89
N MET A 67 20.91 14.67 -8.65
CA MET A 67 19.59 15.00 -9.21
C MET A 67 19.14 16.42 -8.87
N GLU A 68 19.68 16.99 -7.78
CA GLU A 68 19.49 18.38 -7.37
C GLU A 68 20.74 19.23 -7.67
N LYS A 69 21.14 19.30 -8.95
CA LYS A 69 22.24 20.16 -9.40
C LYS A 69 21.94 21.63 -9.06
N GLY A 70 22.53 22.12 -7.96
CA GLY A 70 22.63 23.55 -7.65
C GLY A 70 22.07 24.00 -6.30
N GLN A 71 21.38 23.14 -5.53
CA GLN A 71 20.78 23.56 -4.25
C GLN A 71 21.10 22.67 -3.04
N GLY A 72 21.71 21.49 -3.20
CA GLY A 72 22.16 20.66 -2.07
C GLY A 72 21.06 20.40 -1.02
N LEU A 73 21.41 19.83 0.13
CA LEU A 73 20.42 19.60 1.19
C LEU A 73 19.90 20.91 1.83
N GLN A 74 20.55 22.05 1.59
CA GLN A 74 20.32 23.29 2.34
C GLN A 74 19.59 24.41 1.57
N SER A 75 19.34 24.26 0.27
CA SER A 75 18.61 25.25 -0.53
C SER A 75 17.37 24.63 -1.20
N GLY A 76 16.36 25.45 -1.49
CA GLY A 76 15.11 25.02 -2.15
C GLY A 76 13.95 24.74 -1.18
N TRP A 77 14.20 24.83 0.12
CA TRP A 77 13.16 24.67 1.14
C TRP A 77 12.22 25.88 1.16
N THR A 78 10.93 25.61 1.02
CA THR A 78 9.88 26.63 1.19
C THR A 78 8.93 26.19 2.29
N THR A 79 8.44 27.14 3.11
CA THR A 79 7.50 26.84 4.19
C THR A 79 6.24 26.13 3.67
N ARG A 80 5.75 26.56 2.49
CA ARG A 80 4.60 25.92 1.83
C ARG A 80 4.92 24.50 1.38
N GLY A 81 6.10 24.26 0.78
CA GLY A 81 6.55 22.93 0.39
C GLY A 81 6.67 21.99 1.60
N ILE A 82 7.30 22.45 2.69
CA ILE A 82 7.41 21.69 3.94
C ILE A 82 6.03 21.31 4.47
N LEU A 83 5.09 22.27 4.53
CA LEU A 83 3.75 22.04 5.03
C LEU A 83 3.01 20.98 4.19
N TRP A 84 2.97 21.14 2.86
CA TRP A 84 2.26 20.20 1.99
C TRP A 84 2.91 18.81 1.98
N SER A 85 4.24 18.73 2.00
CA SER A 85 4.96 17.46 2.12
C SER A 85 4.72 16.77 3.46
N THR A 86 4.66 17.53 4.56
CA THR A 86 4.35 17.01 5.89
C THR A 86 2.91 16.51 5.96
N LEU A 87 1.96 17.26 5.42
CA LEU A 87 0.55 16.84 5.32
C LEU A 87 0.42 15.56 4.47
N ALA A 88 1.09 15.50 3.32
CA ALA A 88 1.11 14.32 2.48
C ALA A 88 1.68 13.09 3.21
N GLY A 89 2.80 13.28 3.93
CA GLY A 89 3.39 12.24 4.80
C GLY A 89 2.44 11.79 5.90
N GLY A 90 1.74 12.72 6.54
CA GLY A 90 0.72 12.43 7.57
C GLY A 90 -0.45 11.61 7.02
N VAL A 91 -1.00 11.98 5.85
CA VAL A 91 -2.06 11.20 5.18
C VAL A 91 -1.55 9.80 4.81
N GLY A 92 -0.32 9.68 4.33
CA GLY A 92 0.29 8.38 4.02
C GLY A 92 0.47 7.50 5.26
N ALA A 93 0.94 8.06 6.38
CA ALA A 93 1.10 7.35 7.64
C ALA A 93 -0.25 6.90 8.23
N LEU A 94 -1.28 7.75 8.17
CA LEU A 94 -2.65 7.39 8.55
C LEU A 94 -3.23 6.30 7.64
N GLY A 95 -2.94 6.34 6.34
CA GLY A 95 -3.30 5.28 5.40
C GLY A 95 -2.67 3.94 5.78
N ALA A 96 -1.37 3.91 6.08
CA ALA A 96 -0.68 2.70 6.54
C ALA A 96 -1.23 2.18 7.89
N PHE A 97 -1.55 3.09 8.81
CA PHE A 97 -2.17 2.74 10.09
C PHE A 97 -3.54 2.09 9.90
N THR A 98 -4.43 2.70 9.12
CA THR A 98 -5.78 2.17 8.88
C THR A 98 -5.76 0.87 8.09
N LEU A 99 -4.81 0.69 7.16
CA LEU A 99 -4.56 -0.58 6.48
C LEU A 99 -4.21 -1.70 7.47
N ILE A 100 -3.32 -1.43 8.43
CA ILE A 100 -2.95 -2.41 9.46
C ILE A 100 -4.11 -2.69 10.41
N MET A 101 -4.89 -1.69 10.77
CA MET A 101 -6.11 -1.91 11.57
C MET A 101 -7.10 -2.80 10.82
N ALA A 102 -7.31 -2.58 9.52
CA ALA A 102 -8.18 -3.42 8.69
C ALA A 102 -7.71 -4.88 8.65
N ILE A 103 -6.40 -5.09 8.49
CA ILE A 103 -5.79 -6.42 8.54
C ILE A 103 -5.96 -7.07 9.91
N ASN A 104 -5.69 -6.32 10.98
CA ASN A 104 -5.81 -6.80 12.35
C ASN A 104 -7.23 -7.24 12.67
N TYR A 105 -8.24 -6.44 12.32
CA TYR A 105 -9.65 -6.79 12.57
C TYR A 105 -10.16 -7.90 11.65
N GLY A 106 -9.64 -8.03 10.43
CA GLY A 106 -10.04 -9.09 9.50
C GLY A 106 -9.31 -10.43 9.66
N GLY A 107 -8.24 -10.50 10.46
CA GLY A 107 -7.46 -11.72 10.71
C GLY A 107 -6.60 -12.19 9.52
N PRO A 108 -6.03 -13.41 9.56
CA PRO A 108 -5.15 -13.92 8.50
C PRO A 108 -5.70 -13.91 7.06
N PRO A 109 -6.98 -14.26 6.79
CA PRO A 109 -7.51 -14.22 5.43
C PRO A 109 -7.78 -12.79 4.93
N SER A 110 -7.66 -11.76 5.79
CA SER A 110 -7.99 -10.38 5.45
C SER A 110 -7.20 -9.82 4.28
N THR A 111 -5.93 -10.17 4.15
CA THR A 111 -5.05 -9.59 3.12
C THR A 111 -5.50 -9.93 1.71
N ILE A 112 -6.21 -11.05 1.54
CA ILE A 112 -6.75 -11.48 0.25
C ILE A 112 -7.79 -10.49 -0.28
N TYR A 113 -8.58 -9.85 0.58
CA TYR A 113 -9.60 -8.87 0.17
C TYR A 113 -9.25 -7.42 0.52
N VAL A 114 -8.50 -7.16 1.60
CA VAL A 114 -8.10 -5.80 1.98
C VAL A 114 -7.19 -5.18 0.92
N MET A 115 -6.22 -5.95 0.39
CA MET A 115 -5.26 -5.41 -0.59
C MET A 115 -5.96 -5.02 -1.91
N PRO A 116 -6.81 -5.85 -2.53
CA PRO A 116 -7.51 -5.43 -3.75
C PRO A 116 -8.53 -4.30 -3.54
N ILE A 117 -9.17 -4.20 -2.36
CA ILE A 117 -10.02 -3.02 -2.05
C ILE A 117 -9.18 -1.75 -2.06
N VAL A 118 -8.07 -1.74 -1.32
CA VAL A 118 -7.24 -0.54 -1.17
C VAL A 118 -6.62 -0.17 -2.52
N PHE A 119 -5.97 -1.11 -3.21
CA PHE A 119 -5.30 -0.81 -4.48
C PHE A 119 -6.25 -0.68 -5.67
N GLY A 120 -7.48 -1.18 -5.58
CA GLY A 120 -8.53 -0.94 -6.56
C GLY A 120 -9.16 0.45 -6.43
N CYS A 121 -9.38 0.91 -5.19
CA CYS A 121 -10.01 2.21 -4.94
C CYS A 121 -9.02 3.38 -4.87
N ALA A 122 -7.77 3.15 -4.45
CA ALA A 122 -6.78 4.22 -4.33
C ALA A 122 -6.52 5.00 -5.62
N PRO A 123 -6.40 4.37 -6.82
CA PRO A 123 -6.28 5.09 -8.07
C PRO A 123 -7.46 6.01 -8.37
N ILE A 124 -8.68 5.59 -7.99
CA ILE A 124 -9.91 6.36 -8.18
C ILE A 124 -9.86 7.62 -7.30
N VAL A 125 -9.57 7.46 -6.01
CA VAL A 125 -9.45 8.59 -5.06
C VAL A 125 -8.34 9.54 -5.51
N SER A 126 -7.15 9.02 -5.81
CA SER A 126 -6.00 9.82 -6.26
C SER A 126 -6.32 10.62 -7.52
N THR A 127 -7.06 10.02 -8.45
CA THR A 127 -7.52 10.68 -9.66
C THR A 127 -8.44 11.85 -9.35
N PHE A 128 -9.51 11.63 -8.58
CA PHE A 128 -10.45 12.71 -8.23
C PHE A 128 -9.77 13.83 -7.44
N THR A 129 -8.90 13.49 -6.48
CA THR A 129 -8.11 14.46 -5.73
C THR A 129 -7.21 15.30 -6.64
N SER A 130 -6.53 14.65 -7.61
CA SER A 130 -5.70 15.34 -8.59
C SER A 130 -6.54 16.25 -9.49
N MET A 131 -7.69 15.79 -9.98
CA MET A 131 -8.58 16.58 -10.81
C MET A 131 -9.17 17.78 -10.06
N TYR A 132 -9.50 17.61 -8.78
CA TYR A 132 -9.96 18.68 -7.92
C TYR A 132 -8.89 19.76 -7.75
N PHE A 133 -7.66 19.38 -7.38
CA PHE A 133 -6.57 20.34 -7.20
C PHE A 133 -6.16 21.04 -8.51
N ASN A 134 -6.25 20.35 -9.64
CA ASN A 134 -5.94 20.93 -10.95
C ASN A 134 -7.14 21.63 -11.62
N LYS A 135 -8.31 21.70 -10.97
CA LYS A 135 -9.56 22.28 -11.52
C LYS A 135 -9.99 21.65 -12.86
N MET A 136 -9.71 20.37 -13.05
CA MET A 136 -9.97 19.63 -14.30
C MET A 136 -11.24 18.79 -14.26
N LEU A 137 -12.11 18.97 -13.25
CA LEU A 137 -13.34 18.18 -13.08
C LEU A 137 -14.31 18.33 -14.27
N GLY A 138 -14.25 19.41 -15.04
CA GLY A 138 -15.06 19.59 -16.26
C GLY A 138 -14.47 18.98 -17.53
N GLN A 139 -13.23 18.47 -17.49
CA GLN A 139 -12.50 17.98 -18.67
C GLN A 139 -12.40 16.45 -18.70
N ILE A 140 -13.37 15.75 -18.10
CA ILE A 140 -13.34 14.29 -18.01
C ILE A 140 -13.58 13.70 -19.40
N SER A 141 -12.55 13.11 -19.99
CA SER A 141 -12.73 12.33 -21.22
C SER A 141 -13.59 11.09 -20.93
N PRO A 142 -14.58 10.77 -21.77
CA PRO A 142 -15.36 9.54 -21.63
C PRO A 142 -14.50 8.27 -21.55
N PHE A 143 -13.36 8.23 -22.25
CA PHE A 143 -12.42 7.10 -22.18
C PHE A 143 -11.72 7.00 -20.82
N PHE A 144 -11.43 8.14 -20.19
CA PHE A 144 -10.82 8.18 -18.87
C PHE A 144 -11.80 7.69 -17.80
N ALA A 145 -13.05 8.12 -17.87
CA ALA A 145 -14.13 7.64 -17.01
C ALA A 145 -14.37 6.12 -17.20
N ALA A 146 -14.39 5.64 -18.45
CA ALA A 146 -14.49 4.22 -18.75
C ALA A 146 -13.32 3.41 -18.16
N GLY A 147 -12.10 3.94 -18.22
CA GLY A 147 -10.93 3.33 -17.59
C GLY A 147 -11.07 3.20 -16.06
N LEU A 148 -11.55 4.25 -15.38
CA LEU A 148 -11.83 4.20 -13.95
C LEU A 148 -12.91 3.16 -13.60
N ILE A 149 -13.99 3.09 -14.39
CA ILE A 149 -15.04 2.08 -14.23
C ILE A 149 -14.47 0.67 -14.42
N LEU A 150 -13.60 0.47 -15.41
CA LEU A 150 -12.95 -0.81 -15.66
C LEU A 150 -12.04 -1.23 -14.49
N VAL A 151 -11.29 -0.28 -13.91
CA VAL A 151 -10.47 -0.53 -12.71
C VAL A 151 -11.35 -0.92 -11.52
N ALA A 152 -12.45 -0.20 -11.30
CA ALA A 152 -13.41 -0.52 -10.25
C ALA A 152 -14.03 -1.92 -10.45
N ALA A 153 -14.47 -2.23 -11.68
CA ALA A 153 -15.02 -3.53 -12.04
C ALA A 153 -13.99 -4.67 -11.88
N GLY A 154 -12.74 -4.44 -12.26
CA GLY A 154 -11.64 -5.38 -12.07
C GLY A 154 -11.38 -5.65 -10.59
N ALA A 155 -11.33 -4.60 -9.76
CA ALA A 155 -11.18 -4.74 -8.32
C ALA A 155 -12.34 -5.54 -7.69
N ILE A 156 -13.59 -5.23 -8.06
CA ILE A 156 -14.77 -5.99 -7.60
C ILE A 156 -14.69 -7.46 -8.03
N THR A 157 -14.31 -7.72 -9.28
CA THR A 157 -14.18 -9.09 -9.80
C THR A 157 -13.16 -9.87 -8.99
N ILE A 158 -11.99 -9.28 -8.71
CA ILE A 158 -10.96 -9.91 -7.87
C ILE A 158 -11.51 -10.21 -6.47
N LEU A 159 -12.25 -9.27 -5.87
CA LEU A 159 -12.81 -9.46 -4.53
C LEU A 159 -13.86 -10.56 -4.45
N VAL A 160 -14.73 -10.64 -5.46
CA VAL A 160 -15.80 -11.64 -5.53
C VAL A 160 -15.25 -13.03 -5.87
N THR A 161 -14.25 -13.10 -6.75
CA THR A 161 -13.66 -14.35 -7.23
C THR A 161 -12.43 -14.80 -6.45
N ALA A 162 -12.00 -14.02 -5.46
CA ALA A 162 -10.85 -14.36 -4.63
C ALA A 162 -11.03 -15.74 -3.97
N PRO A 163 -10.04 -16.64 -4.08
CA PRO A 163 -10.13 -17.96 -3.48
C PRO A 163 -10.20 -17.83 -1.96
N ARG A 164 -11.31 -18.29 -1.38
CA ARG A 164 -11.50 -18.31 0.07
C ARG A 164 -10.70 -19.48 0.65
N PRO A 165 -9.90 -19.29 1.70
CA PRO A 165 -9.28 -20.40 2.39
C PRO A 165 -10.36 -21.37 2.84
N ARG A 166 -10.21 -22.66 2.47
CA ARG A 166 -11.11 -23.73 2.88
C ARG A 166 -11.17 -23.72 4.41
N PRO A 167 -12.35 -23.74 5.06
CA PRO A 167 -12.42 -23.89 6.50
C PRO A 167 -11.61 -25.11 6.87
N ALA A 168 -10.68 -24.98 7.82
CA ALA A 168 -10.05 -26.15 8.41
C ALA A 168 -11.19 -27.01 8.95
N SER A 169 -11.32 -28.21 8.40
CA SER A 169 -12.26 -29.21 8.89
C SER A 169 -12.01 -29.40 10.39
N HIS A 170 -12.94 -28.94 11.22
CA HIS A 170 -13.08 -29.44 12.58
C HIS A 170 -13.51 -30.90 12.48
N SER A 171 -12.56 -31.79 12.29
CA SER A 171 -12.73 -33.25 12.43
C SER A 171 -11.40 -33.88 12.83
N ALA A 172 -10.92 -33.48 14.00
CA ALA A 172 -10.16 -34.39 14.85
C ALA A 172 -10.99 -34.55 16.13
N LYS A 173 -11.87 -35.55 16.10
CA LYS A 173 -12.58 -36.09 17.26
C LYS A 173 -11.53 -36.33 18.36
N PRO A 174 -11.75 -35.94 19.64
CA PRO A 174 -10.82 -36.29 20.70
C PRO A 174 -10.74 -37.82 20.76
N ALA A 175 -9.58 -38.39 20.47
CA ALA A 175 -9.33 -39.79 20.76
C ALA A 175 -9.44 -39.93 22.29
N ALA A 176 -10.41 -40.74 22.72
CA ALA A 176 -10.63 -41.07 24.11
C ALA A 176 -9.33 -41.57 24.73
N VAL A 177 -8.92 -40.96 25.84
CA VAL A 177 -7.91 -41.52 26.73
C VAL A 177 -8.53 -42.75 27.38
N GLU A 178 -8.11 -43.92 26.93
CA GLU A 178 -8.41 -45.20 27.56
C GLU A 178 -7.78 -45.22 28.96
N PRO A 179 -8.54 -45.48 30.04
CA PRO A 179 -7.97 -45.54 31.38
C PRO A 179 -7.12 -46.81 31.52
N ALA A 180 -5.86 -46.64 31.89
CA ALA A 180 -4.96 -47.74 32.23
C ALA A 180 -5.58 -48.59 33.36
N LYS A 181 -5.73 -49.90 33.10
CA LYS A 181 -6.10 -50.90 34.10
C LYS A 181 -4.93 -51.16 35.06
N SER A 182 -5.32 -51.51 36.30
CA SER A 182 -4.50 -51.84 37.48
C SER A 182 -3.39 -52.85 37.26
#